data_AF-A0A7K4BBG9-F1
#
_entry.id   AF-A0A7K4BBG9-F1
#
_cell.length_a   1.000
_cell.length_b   1.000
_cell.length_c   1.000
_cell.angle_alpha   90.00
_cell.angle_beta   90.00
_cell.angle_gamma   90.00
#
_symmetry.space_group_name_H-M   'P 1'
#
loop_
_entity.id
_entity.type
_entity.pdbx_description
1 polymer ?
#
loop_
_entity_poly.entity_id
_entity_poly.type
_entity_poly.pdbx_seq_one_letter_code
_entity_poly.pdbx_strand_id
1 'polypeptide(L)'
;MTEVYERDLYGMKFAILKSPYHKKVVKTCAEILGIAPMRVRKIFIENLDMLMLESLGARYDSWMEHGDPDGGIRREIGYDLFTRYIPIISQDIMNKALEKIDKNGETAETAREYLRNRVFPEDEE
;
A
#
# COMPACT_ATOMS: atom_id res chain seq x y z
N MET A 1 -6.19 -30.49 -3.37
CA MET A 1 -7.08 -29.66 -4.23
C MET A 1 -6.88 -28.16 -4.02
N THR A 2 -6.25 -27.72 -2.93
CA THR A 2 -6.01 -26.30 -2.57
C THR A 2 -4.93 -25.61 -3.40
N GLU A 3 -3.83 -26.29 -3.73
CA GLU A 3 -2.68 -25.65 -4.42
C GLU A 3 -2.97 -25.18 -5.84
N VAL A 4 -3.85 -25.87 -6.58
CA VAL A 4 -4.19 -25.48 -7.96
C VAL A 4 -5.06 -24.22 -7.96
N TYR A 5 -6.04 -24.15 -7.06
CA TYR A 5 -6.94 -23.01 -6.92
C TYR A 5 -6.18 -21.75 -6.47
N GLU A 6 -5.28 -21.87 -5.51
CA GLU A 6 -4.46 -20.74 -5.04
C GLU A 6 -3.51 -20.23 -6.12
N ARG A 7 -2.90 -21.14 -6.89
CA ARG A 7 -2.01 -20.78 -7.99
C ARG A 7 -2.75 -20.07 -9.13
N ASP A 8 -3.96 -20.53 -9.45
CA ASP A 8 -4.80 -19.89 -10.47
C ASP A 8 -5.27 -18.50 -10.01
N LEU A 9 -5.66 -18.37 -8.74
CA LEU A 9 -6.05 -17.08 -8.15
C LEU A 9 -4.89 -16.08 -8.15
N TYR A 10 -3.68 -16.52 -7.78
CA TYR A 10 -2.47 -15.69 -7.85
C TYR A 10 -2.24 -15.17 -9.27
N GLY A 11 -2.35 -16.05 -10.28
CA GLY A 11 -2.22 -15.70 -11.70
C GLY A 11 -3.23 -14.64 -12.14
N MET A 12 -4.49 -14.77 -11.74
CA MET A 12 -5.56 -13.81 -12.03
C MET A 12 -5.30 -12.44 -11.38
N LYS A 13 -4.97 -12.41 -10.08
CA LYS A 13 -4.64 -11.17 -9.36
C LYS A 13 -3.44 -10.47 -10.00
N PHE A 14 -2.41 -11.21 -10.38
CA PHE A 14 -1.25 -10.65 -11.08
C PHE A 14 -1.61 -10.11 -12.47
N ALA A 15 -2.52 -10.77 -13.20
CA ALA A 15 -2.99 -10.31 -14.51
C ALA A 15 -3.73 -8.96 -14.41
N ILE A 16 -4.57 -8.76 -13.39
CA ILE A 16 -5.25 -7.48 -13.13
C ILE A 16 -4.22 -6.35 -12.93
N LEU A 17 -3.20 -6.60 -12.13
CA LEU A 17 -2.13 -5.64 -11.81
C LEU A 17 -1.20 -5.31 -13.00
N LYS A 18 -1.29 -6.05 -14.12
CA LYS A 18 -0.53 -5.77 -15.34
C LYS A 18 -1.15 -4.69 -16.21
N SER A 19 -2.40 -4.29 -15.97
CA SER A 19 -3.04 -3.22 -16.74
C SER A 19 -2.23 -1.91 -16.62
N PRO A 20 -2.21 -1.05 -17.65
CA PRO A 20 -1.45 0.21 -17.61
C PRO A 20 -1.82 1.09 -16.41
N TYR A 21 -3.10 1.15 -16.06
CA TYR A 21 -3.57 1.98 -14.95
C TYR A 21 -3.15 1.40 -13.59
N HIS A 22 -3.36 0.10 -13.38
CA HIS A 22 -2.92 -0.54 -12.13
C HIS A 22 -1.41 -0.47 -11.95
N LYS A 23 -0.63 -0.57 -13.03
CA LYS A 23 0.82 -0.33 -12.99
C LYS A 23 1.17 1.07 -12.48
N LYS A 24 0.44 2.10 -12.90
CA LYS A 24 0.63 3.47 -12.41
C LYS A 24 0.32 3.55 -10.93
N VAL A 25 -0.83 3.02 -10.48
CA VAL A 25 -1.22 3.00 -9.07
C VAL A 25 -0.18 2.27 -8.22
N VAL A 26 0.27 1.10 -8.66
CA VAL A 26 1.34 0.33 -7.99
C VAL A 26 2.63 1.14 -7.89
N LYS A 27 3.03 1.83 -8.95
CA LYS A 27 4.24 2.66 -8.96
C LYS A 27 4.12 3.81 -7.95
N THR A 28 2.98 4.50 -7.92
CA THR A 28 2.76 5.57 -6.95
C THR A 28 2.73 5.05 -5.51
N CYS A 29 2.07 3.92 -5.25
CA CYS A 29 2.11 3.30 -3.93
C CYS A 29 3.54 2.91 -3.52
N ALA A 30 4.34 2.42 -4.47
CA ALA A 30 5.75 2.07 -4.25
C ALA A 30 6.59 3.30 -3.90
N GLU A 31 6.37 4.42 -4.59
CA GLU A 31 7.01 5.71 -4.32
C GLU A 31 6.63 6.26 -2.94
N ILE A 32 5.36 6.18 -2.53
CA ILE A 32 4.90 6.63 -1.21
C ILE A 32 5.49 5.77 -0.07
N LEU A 33 5.53 4.45 -0.26
CA LEU A 33 6.07 3.51 0.74
C LEU A 33 7.60 3.42 0.73
N GLY A 34 8.25 3.91 -0.32
CA GLY A 34 9.70 3.77 -0.51
C GLY A 34 10.16 2.32 -0.70
N ILE A 35 9.38 1.48 -1.38
CA ILE A 35 9.71 0.07 -1.65
C ILE A 35 9.62 -0.24 -3.15
N ALA A 36 10.16 -1.38 -3.59
CA ALA A 36 10.13 -1.76 -5.00
C ALA A 36 8.68 -2.03 -5.50
N PRO A 37 8.30 -1.63 -6.73
CA PRO A 37 6.97 -1.90 -7.28
C PRO A 37 6.57 -3.38 -7.30
N MET A 38 7.55 -4.29 -7.44
CA MET A 38 7.28 -5.73 -7.40
C MET A 38 6.84 -6.18 -5.99
N ARG A 39 7.39 -5.57 -4.93
CA ARG A 39 6.98 -5.83 -3.55
C ARG A 39 5.55 -5.35 -3.32
N VAL A 40 5.19 -4.16 -3.80
CA VAL A 40 3.79 -3.67 -3.75
C VAL A 40 2.83 -4.64 -4.44
N ARG A 41 3.19 -5.18 -5.60
CA ARG A 41 2.35 -6.19 -6.28
C ARG A 41 2.16 -7.44 -5.44
N LYS A 42 3.23 -7.95 -4.82
CA LYS A 42 3.17 -9.11 -3.91
C LYS A 42 2.22 -8.82 -2.74
N ILE A 43 2.39 -7.69 -2.07
CA ILE A 43 1.52 -7.23 -0.98
C ILE A 43 0.05 -7.15 -1.43
N PHE A 44 -0.22 -6.55 -2.58
CA PHE A 44 -1.57 -6.45 -3.13
C PHE A 44 -2.18 -7.83 -3.42
N ILE A 45 -1.41 -8.76 -3.99
CA ILE A 45 -1.89 -10.11 -4.29
C ILE A 45 -2.20 -10.90 -2.99
N GLU A 46 -1.36 -10.74 -1.97
CA GLU A 46 -1.48 -11.43 -0.69
C GLU A 46 -2.62 -10.87 0.18
N ASN A 47 -2.82 -9.54 0.17
CA ASN A 47 -3.72 -8.87 1.12
C ASN A 47 -5.06 -8.44 0.52
N LEU A 48 -5.16 -8.25 -0.80
CA LEU A 48 -6.38 -7.77 -1.45
C LEU A 48 -7.11 -8.91 -2.14
N ASP A 49 -8.43 -8.95 -2.01
CA ASP A 49 -9.27 -9.86 -2.79
C ASP A 49 -9.40 -9.40 -4.26
N MET A 50 -10.07 -10.21 -5.08
CA MET A 50 -10.29 -9.90 -6.50
C MET A 50 -11.04 -8.59 -6.70
N LEU A 51 -12.10 -8.33 -5.91
CA LEU A 51 -12.94 -7.14 -6.05
C LEU A 51 -12.16 -5.86 -5.72
N MET A 52 -11.30 -5.90 -4.70
CA MET A 52 -10.42 -4.78 -4.35
C MET A 52 -9.39 -4.50 -5.44
N LEU A 53 -8.83 -5.55 -6.06
CA LEU A 53 -7.87 -5.39 -7.16
C LEU A 53 -8.51 -4.86 -8.43
N GLU A 54 -9.72 -5.30 -8.76
CA GLU A 54 -10.48 -4.80 -9.91
C GLU A 54 -10.89 -3.34 -9.73
N SER A 55 -11.23 -2.94 -8.51
CA SER A 55 -11.59 -1.57 -8.15
C SER A 55 -10.41 -0.70 -7.72
N LEU A 56 -9.17 -1.20 -7.84
CA LEU A 56 -7.96 -0.54 -7.33
C LEU A 56 -7.78 0.86 -7.93
N GLY A 57 -8.01 1.02 -9.23
CA GLY A 57 -7.93 2.31 -9.91
C GLY A 57 -8.93 3.33 -9.34
N ALA A 58 -10.21 2.97 -9.27
CA ALA A 58 -11.25 3.86 -8.75
C ALA A 58 -11.03 4.22 -7.28
N ARG A 59 -10.52 3.29 -6.46
CA ARG A 59 -10.16 3.54 -5.06
C ARG A 59 -9.02 4.54 -4.94
N TYR A 60 -7.99 4.40 -5.77
CA TYR A 60 -6.89 5.35 -5.83
C TYR A 60 -7.36 6.74 -6.26
N ASP A 61 -8.24 6.83 -7.26
CA ASP A 61 -8.80 8.10 -7.73
C ASP A 61 -9.61 8.80 -6.64
N SER A 62 -10.44 8.04 -5.93
CA SER A 62 -11.21 8.56 -4.81
C SER A 62 -10.31 9.05 -3.66
N TRP A 63 -9.19 8.36 -3.38
CA TRP A 63 -8.20 8.88 -2.44
C TRP A 63 -7.53 10.17 -2.95
N MET A 64 -7.19 10.26 -4.23
CA MET A 64 -6.59 11.49 -4.76
C MET A 64 -7.53 12.70 -4.60
N GLU A 65 -8.84 12.50 -4.80
CA GLU A 65 -9.85 13.55 -4.71
C GLU A 65 -10.26 13.88 -3.27
N HIS A 66 -10.30 12.90 -2.37
CA HIS A 66 -10.94 13.05 -1.06
C HIS A 66 -10.12 12.57 0.14
N GLY A 67 -9.01 11.86 -0.09
CA GLY A 67 -8.17 11.30 0.97
C GLY A 67 -7.24 12.33 1.59
N ASP A 68 -7.03 12.25 2.90
CA ASP A 68 -6.12 13.12 3.64
C ASP A 68 -6.32 14.63 3.33
N PRO A 69 -7.54 15.18 3.53
CA PRO A 69 -7.88 16.55 3.08
C PRO A 69 -7.06 17.64 3.78
N ASP A 70 -6.62 17.39 5.01
CA ASP A 70 -5.75 18.30 5.78
C ASP A 70 -4.31 18.32 5.24
N GLY A 71 -3.96 17.38 4.34
CA GLY A 71 -2.65 17.29 3.72
C GLY A 71 -1.52 16.95 4.70
N GLY A 72 -0.36 17.53 4.44
CA GLY A 72 0.85 17.37 5.26
C GLY A 72 1.33 15.92 5.33
N ILE A 73 1.88 15.56 6.49
CA ILE A 73 2.56 14.29 6.69
C ILE A 73 1.62 13.10 6.50
N ARG A 74 0.34 13.22 6.88
CA ARG A 74 -0.67 12.17 6.67
C ARG A 74 -0.81 11.81 5.18
N ARG A 75 -0.84 12.82 4.31
CA ARG A 75 -0.91 12.60 2.86
C ARG A 75 0.41 12.11 2.28
N GLU A 76 1.55 12.59 2.78
CA GLU A 76 2.88 12.17 2.32
C GLU A 76 3.21 10.70 2.60
N ILE A 77 2.66 10.13 3.68
CA ILE A 77 2.82 8.71 4.02
C ILE A 77 1.66 7.85 3.49
N GLY A 78 0.65 8.47 2.88
CA GLY A 78 -0.54 7.79 2.36
C GLY A 78 -1.40 7.17 3.47
N TYR A 79 -1.65 7.92 4.55
CA TYR A 79 -2.42 7.42 5.71
C TYR A 79 -3.77 6.86 5.28
N ASP A 80 -4.63 7.67 4.65
CA ASP A 80 -5.95 7.20 4.23
C ASP A 80 -5.84 6.20 3.07
N LEU A 81 -4.84 6.37 2.20
CA LEU A 81 -4.61 5.47 1.07
C LEU A 81 -4.46 4.02 1.54
N PHE A 82 -3.59 3.78 2.51
CA PHE A 82 -3.23 2.42 2.93
C PHE A 82 -4.08 1.84 4.06
N THR A 83 -4.87 2.68 4.73
CA THR A 83 -5.73 2.23 5.84
C THR A 83 -7.21 2.14 5.46
N ARG A 84 -7.67 2.92 4.47
CA ARG A 84 -9.08 3.03 4.10
C ARG A 84 -9.34 2.67 2.64
N TYR A 85 -8.62 3.27 1.70
CA TYR A 85 -8.92 3.10 0.27
C TYR A 85 -8.38 1.77 -0.28
N ILE A 86 -7.13 1.46 0.06
CA ILE A 86 -6.41 0.24 -0.28
C ILE A 86 -5.87 -0.35 1.04
N PRO A 87 -6.69 -1.08 1.81
CA PRO A 87 -6.42 -1.43 3.21
C PRO A 87 -5.34 -2.52 3.33
N ILE A 88 -4.08 -2.15 3.12
CA ILE A 88 -2.90 -3.02 3.24
C ILE A 88 -2.10 -2.76 4.52
N ILE A 89 -2.43 -1.69 5.26
CA ILE A 89 -1.81 -1.33 6.54
C ILE A 89 -2.94 -1.07 7.54
N SER A 90 -2.82 -1.61 8.75
CA SER A 90 -3.80 -1.35 9.80
C SER A 90 -3.65 0.08 10.34
N GLN A 91 -4.76 0.67 10.80
CA GLN A 91 -4.75 2.02 11.39
C GLN A 91 -3.84 2.10 12.62
N ASP A 92 -3.77 1.03 13.44
CA ASP A 92 -2.88 0.98 14.61
C ASP A 92 -1.40 1.15 14.23
N ILE A 93 -0.95 0.46 13.18
CA ILE A 93 0.44 0.57 12.71
C ILE A 93 0.70 1.96 12.13
N MET A 94 -0.25 2.50 11.37
CA MET A 94 -0.12 3.83 10.78
C MET A 94 -0.10 4.94 11.85
N ASN A 95 -0.93 4.82 12.89
CA ASN A 95 -0.92 5.74 14.04
C ASN A 95 0.41 5.71 14.78
N LYS A 96 1.00 4.52 15.00
CA LYS A 96 2.33 4.39 15.59
C LYS A 96 3.42 5.03 14.72
N ALA A 97 3.28 4.99 13.40
CA ALA A 97 4.18 5.69 12.49
C ALA A 97 4.08 7.22 12.68
N LEU A 98 2.87 7.76 12.81
CA LEU A 98 2.64 9.19 13.08
C LEU A 98 3.17 9.62 14.46
N GLU A 99 2.91 8.85 15.52
CA GLU A 99 3.37 9.19 16.87
C GLU A 99 4.91 9.30 16.97
N LYS A 100 5.65 8.57 16.12
CA LYS A 100 7.11 8.66 16.08
C LYS A 100 7.60 9.97 15.47
N ILE A 101 6.86 10.53 14.51
CA ILE A 101 7.18 11.81 13.86
C ILE A 101 7.06 12.94 14.90
N ASP A 102 5.94 12.97 15.64
CA ASP A 102 5.67 14.00 16.65
C ASP A 102 6.73 14.03 17.76
N LYS A 103 7.33 12.87 18.10
CA LYS A 103 8.33 12.75 19.18
C LYS A 103 9.75 13.16 18.75
N ASN A 104 10.10 12.97 17.48
CA ASN A 104 11.46 13.19 16.99
C ASN A 104 11.61 14.48 16.15
N GLY A 105 10.53 15.17 15.81
CA GLY A 105 10.58 16.38 14.98
C GLY A 105 11.05 16.10 13.54
N GLU A 106 10.94 14.86 13.09
CA GLU A 106 11.49 14.38 11.82
C GLU A 106 10.42 14.23 10.72
N THR A 107 10.92 14.14 9.49
CA THR A 107 10.21 14.16 8.21
C THR A 107 9.41 12.87 7.94
N ALA A 108 8.61 12.88 6.87
CA ALA A 108 7.87 11.72 6.39
C ALA A 108 8.74 10.46 6.15
N GLU A 109 10.06 10.61 6.00
CA GLU A 109 10.97 9.49 5.81
C GLU A 109 11.08 8.59 7.05
N THR A 110 11.07 9.14 8.27
CA THR A 110 11.13 8.36 9.51
C THR A 110 9.90 7.47 9.68
N ALA A 111 8.73 7.97 9.25
CA ALA A 111 7.51 7.17 9.20
C ALA A 111 7.59 6.08 8.13
N ARG A 112 8.09 6.41 6.93
CA ARG A 112 8.31 5.40 5.88
C ARG A 112 9.26 4.31 6.34
N GLU A 113 10.35 4.66 7.00
CA GLU A 113 11.30 3.69 7.54
C GLU A 113 10.64 2.77 8.58
N TYR A 114 9.83 3.33 9.48
CA TYR A 114 9.05 2.53 10.42
C TYR A 114 8.08 1.57 9.71
N LEU A 115 7.36 2.05 8.70
CA LEU A 115 6.43 1.23 7.91
C LEU A 115 7.18 0.13 7.15
N ARG A 116 8.34 0.43 6.55
CA ARG A 116 9.20 -0.57 5.91
C ARG A 116 9.61 -1.64 6.91
N ASN A 117 10.19 -1.27 8.04
CA ASN A 117 10.68 -2.24 9.02
C ASN A 117 9.57 -3.06 9.69
N ARG A 118 8.38 -2.48 9.86
CA ARG A 118 7.30 -3.11 10.63
C ARG A 118 6.29 -3.88 9.79
N VAL A 119 5.97 -3.39 8.59
CA VAL A 119 4.94 -3.96 7.71
C VAL A 119 5.57 -4.70 6.54
N PHE A 120 6.71 -4.24 6.06
CA PHE A 120 7.38 -4.77 4.88
C PHE A 120 8.83 -5.15 5.21
N PRO A 121 9.07 -6.03 6.20
CA PRO A 121 10.42 -6.46 6.51
C PRO A 121 11.10 -6.91 5.22
N GLU A 122 12.33 -6.46 4.98
CA GLU A 122 13.14 -7.00 3.88
C GLU A 122 13.13 -8.52 4.06
N ASP A 123 12.75 -9.25 3.01
CA ASP A 123 12.90 -10.71 3.02
C ASP A 123 14.42 -10.93 3.21
N GLU A 124 14.85 -11.49 4.35
CA GLU A 124 16.24 -11.95 4.52
C GLU A 124 16.49 -12.98 3.41
N GLU A 125 17.27 -12.57 2.41
CA GLU A 125 17.69 -13.41 1.28
C GLU A 125 18.69 -14.48 1.73
#